data_AF-K5DE35-F1
#
_entry.id   AF-K5DE35-F1
#
_cell.length_a   1.000
_cell.length_b   1.000
_cell.length_c   1.000
_cell.angle_alpha   90.00
_cell.angle_beta   90.00
_cell.angle_gamma   90.00
#
_symmetry.space_group_name_H-M   'P 1'
#
loop_
_entity.id
_entity.type
_entity.pdbx_description
1 polymer ?
#
loop_
_entity_poly.entity_id
_entity_poly.type
_entity_poly.pdbx_seq_one_letter_code
_entity_poly.pdbx_strand_id
1 'polypeptide(L)'
;MKSRIISLGLVVSLVCLLPQMAEAQIAASNPLEWTALAEGNELINEQIEKQIKGQTQTALLQNSIATEFNQIHKWEKQYNSYLKTASGYASSLKACTHLYNDGVRIFLTLGKLGKAIQNNPQGIVASMNMNNLYIETATELVSVFTLLNDAVAKGSNENMLTGAERSKTLWALNDQLSDFSRKLHLLYLSIRYYTFNDVWNNVTAGMLDRDNGEAARIALSHWHRAAALVR
;
A
#
# COMPACT_ATOMS: atom_id res chain seq x y z
N MET A 1 -4.78 -35.73 14.09
CA MET A 1 -4.35 -37.11 14.37
C MET A 1 -3.67 -37.78 13.16
N LYS A 2 -2.68 -37.14 12.50
CA LYS A 2 -1.95 -37.71 11.34
C LYS A 2 -0.42 -37.81 11.53
N SER A 3 0.11 -37.32 12.66
CA SER A 3 1.56 -37.25 12.90
C SER A 3 2.12 -38.48 13.64
N ARG A 4 1.33 -39.16 14.48
CA ARG A 4 1.79 -40.33 15.24
C ARG A 4 2.06 -41.59 14.39
N ILE A 5 1.38 -41.72 13.25
CA ILE A 5 1.55 -42.88 12.36
C ILE A 5 2.84 -42.75 11.54
N ILE A 6 3.21 -41.53 11.14
CA ILE A 6 4.46 -41.27 10.41
C ILE A 6 5.66 -41.43 11.35
N SER A 7 5.54 -41.01 12.61
CA SER A 7 6.60 -41.23 13.61
C SER A 7 6.79 -42.71 13.95
N LEU A 8 5.72 -43.51 13.98
CA LEU A 8 5.83 -44.95 14.19
C LEU A 8 6.46 -45.65 12.99
N GLY A 9 6.09 -45.26 11.76
CA GLY A 9 6.65 -45.84 10.54
C GLY A 9 8.16 -45.64 10.40
N LEU A 10 8.66 -44.45 10.77
CA LEU A 10 10.09 -44.12 10.78
C LEU A 10 10.88 -44.91 11.84
N VAL A 11 10.28 -45.16 13.01
CA VAL A 11 10.90 -45.95 14.08
C VAL A 11 10.95 -47.44 13.70
N VAL A 12 9.90 -47.96 13.06
CA VAL A 12 9.89 -49.35 12.55
C VAL A 12 10.91 -49.56 11.43
N SER A 13 11.07 -48.60 10.51
CA SER A 13 12.13 -48.70 9.49
C SER A 13 13.53 -48.66 10.09
N LEU A 14 13.72 -47.91 11.18
CA LEU A 14 15.02 -47.82 11.88
C LEU A 14 15.35 -49.10 12.65
N VAL A 15 14.33 -49.80 13.18
CA VAL A 15 14.51 -51.09 13.88
C VAL A 15 14.74 -52.25 12.91
N CYS A 16 14.15 -52.22 11.71
CA CYS A 16 14.44 -53.20 10.66
C CYS A 16 15.80 -53.00 9.96
N LEU A 17 16.43 -51.82 10.11
CA LEU A 17 17.78 -51.51 9.63
C LEU A 17 18.88 -51.79 10.67
N LEU A 18 18.51 -52.18 11.90
CA LEU A 18 19.48 -52.73 12.84
C LEU A 18 19.88 -54.13 12.36
N PRO A 19 21.18 -54.48 12.38
CA PRO A 19 21.63 -55.81 11.97
C PRO A 19 20.96 -56.84 12.88
N GLN A 20 19.98 -57.57 12.34
CA GLN A 20 19.48 -58.76 12.99
C GLN A 20 20.66 -59.71 13.12
N MET A 21 20.99 -60.07 14.35
CA MET A 21 21.94 -61.13 14.66
C MET A 21 21.35 -62.45 14.14
N ALA A 22 21.58 -62.72 12.86
CA ALA A 22 21.47 -64.06 12.32
C ALA A 22 22.58 -64.87 12.98
N GLU A 23 22.21 -65.89 13.76
CA GLU A 23 23.16 -66.92 14.15
C GLU A 23 23.67 -67.59 12.88
N ALA A 24 24.82 -67.12 12.40
CA ALA A 24 25.58 -67.82 11.39
C ALA A 24 26.09 -69.10 12.04
N GLN A 25 25.60 -70.23 11.52
CA GLN A 25 26.14 -71.56 11.81
C GLN A 25 27.67 -71.51 11.74
N ILE A 26 28.32 -72.16 12.71
CA ILE A 26 29.77 -72.34 12.76
C ILE A 26 30.18 -73.15 11.52
N ALA A 27 30.55 -72.46 10.44
CA ALA A 27 31.30 -73.04 9.34
C ALA A 27 32.78 -73.07 9.78
N ALA A 28 33.38 -74.26 9.71
CA ALA A 28 34.75 -74.54 10.10
C ALA A 28 35.72 -73.45 9.61
N SER A 29 36.25 -72.66 10.55
CA SER A 29 37.00 -71.44 10.25
C SER A 29 38.46 -71.77 9.89
N ASN A 30 38.81 -71.56 8.62
CA ASN A 30 40.19 -71.59 8.14
C ASN A 30 40.94 -70.35 8.72
N PRO A 31 42.16 -70.49 9.30
CA PRO A 31 42.94 -69.37 9.84
C PRO A 31 43.10 -68.16 8.90
N LEU A 32 43.10 -68.40 7.57
CA LEU A 32 43.14 -67.35 6.55
C LEU A 32 41.87 -66.49 6.48
N GLU A 33 40.71 -67.04 6.83
CA GLU A 33 39.45 -66.27 6.87
C GLU A 33 39.39 -65.34 8.08
N TRP A 34 39.93 -65.76 9.23
CA TRP A 34 40.04 -64.89 10.41
C TRP A 34 40.95 -63.70 10.16
N THR A 35 42.09 -63.91 9.49
CA THR A 35 43.00 -62.83 9.13
C THR A 35 42.38 -61.88 8.11
N ALA A 36 41.66 -62.41 7.11
CA ALA A 36 40.97 -61.59 6.10
C ALA A 36 39.80 -60.79 6.71
N LEU A 37 39.07 -61.37 7.66
CA LEU A 37 38.00 -60.68 8.40
C LEU A 37 38.56 -59.61 9.34
N ALA A 38 39.68 -59.87 10.01
CA ALA A 38 40.35 -58.89 10.87
C ALA A 38 40.88 -57.70 10.05
N GLU A 39 41.55 -57.96 8.93
CA GLU A 39 42.07 -56.94 8.01
C GLU A 39 40.92 -56.12 7.38
N GLY A 40 39.84 -56.79 6.97
CA GLY A 40 38.63 -56.12 6.48
C GLY A 40 37.97 -55.23 7.53
N ASN A 41 37.93 -55.67 8.79
CA ASN A 41 37.35 -54.90 9.89
C ASN A 41 38.21 -53.68 10.25
N GLU A 42 39.54 -53.79 10.15
CA GLU A 42 40.47 -52.69 10.34
C GLU A 42 40.30 -51.61 9.25
N LEU A 43 40.22 -52.03 7.98
CA LEU A 43 39.96 -51.12 6.85
C LEU A 43 38.59 -50.42 6.96
N ILE A 44 37.55 -51.13 7.38
CA ILE A 44 36.23 -50.55 7.63
C ILE A 44 36.30 -49.51 8.76
N ASN A 45 37.02 -49.80 9.84
CA ASN A 45 37.13 -48.90 10.98
C ASN A 45 37.89 -47.61 10.62
N GLU A 46 38.97 -47.71 9.82
CA GLU A 46 39.64 -46.54 9.26
C GLU A 46 38.72 -45.68 8.38
N GLN A 47 37.90 -46.33 7.54
CA GLN A 47 36.97 -45.64 6.64
C GLN A 47 35.88 -44.91 7.44
N ILE A 48 35.35 -45.54 8.49
CA ILE A 48 34.38 -44.95 9.42
C ILE A 48 35.01 -43.75 10.13
N GLU A 49 36.25 -43.85 10.60
CA GLU A 49 36.94 -42.73 11.26
C GLU A 49 37.14 -41.54 10.30
N LYS A 50 37.57 -41.81 9.05
CA LYS A 50 37.69 -40.80 8.00
C LYS A 50 36.34 -40.14 7.69
N GLN A 51 35.26 -40.91 7.61
CA GLN A 51 33.91 -40.40 7.40
C GLN A 51 33.40 -39.58 8.59
N ILE A 52 33.62 -40.02 9.83
CA ILE A 52 33.25 -39.28 11.04
C ILE A 52 33.99 -37.94 11.08
N LYS A 53 35.29 -37.91 10.79
CA LYS A 53 36.06 -36.66 10.71
C LYS A 53 35.53 -35.71 9.63
N GLY A 54 35.26 -36.22 8.43
CA GLY A 54 34.69 -35.43 7.34
C GLY A 54 33.28 -34.90 7.64
N GLN A 55 32.42 -35.72 8.23
CA GLN A 55 31.08 -35.32 8.66
C GLN A 55 31.14 -34.29 9.79
N THR A 56 32.05 -34.45 10.75
CA THR A 56 32.24 -33.49 11.86
C THR A 56 32.71 -32.14 11.34
N GLN A 57 33.68 -32.10 10.43
CA GLN A 57 34.14 -30.87 9.78
C GLN A 57 33.01 -30.20 8.99
N THR A 58 32.24 -31.00 8.24
CA THR A 58 31.08 -30.49 7.48
C THR A 58 30.00 -29.92 8.41
N ALA A 59 29.70 -30.59 9.53
CA ALA A 59 28.74 -30.12 10.51
C ALA A 59 29.19 -28.82 11.19
N LEU A 60 30.48 -28.66 11.48
CA LEU A 60 31.04 -27.40 12.00
C LEU A 60 30.85 -26.26 10.99
N LEU A 61 31.16 -26.50 9.71
CA LEU A 61 30.96 -25.51 8.64
C LEU A 61 29.47 -25.17 8.44
N GLN A 62 28.58 -26.15 8.50
CA GLN A 62 27.14 -25.90 8.40
C GLN A 62 26.62 -25.06 9.57
N ASN A 63 27.10 -25.32 10.79
CA ASN A 63 26.73 -24.53 11.98
C ASN A 63 27.26 -23.10 11.90
N SER A 64 28.49 -22.89 11.39
CA SER A 64 29.02 -21.54 11.19
C SER A 64 28.23 -20.78 10.12
N ILE A 65 27.94 -21.42 8.98
CA ILE A 65 27.08 -20.85 7.92
C ILE A 65 25.68 -20.49 8.47
N ALA A 66 25.06 -21.36 9.26
CA ALA A 66 23.77 -21.08 9.88
C ALA A 66 23.82 -19.89 10.84
N THR A 67 24.92 -19.75 11.58
CA THR A 67 25.15 -18.60 12.49
C THR A 67 25.30 -17.30 11.70
N GLU A 68 26.11 -17.30 10.64
CA GLU A 68 26.27 -16.14 9.76
C GLU A 68 24.96 -15.78 9.05
N PHE A 69 24.20 -16.76 8.58
CA PHE A 69 22.89 -16.52 7.95
C PHE A 69 21.89 -15.89 8.93
N ASN A 70 21.87 -16.36 10.19
CA ASN A 70 21.07 -15.74 11.24
C ASN A 70 21.49 -14.29 11.51
N GLN A 71 22.78 -13.99 11.42
CA GLN A 71 23.30 -12.63 11.60
C GLN A 71 22.92 -11.72 10.42
N ILE A 72 23.05 -12.21 9.18
CA ILE A 72 22.61 -11.51 7.96
C ILE A 72 21.11 -11.22 8.04
N HIS A 73 20.29 -12.18 8.46
CA HIS A 73 18.85 -11.99 8.59
C HIS A 73 18.47 -10.93 9.65
N LYS A 74 19.25 -10.81 10.74
CA LYS A 74 19.07 -9.72 11.71
C LYS A 74 19.39 -8.36 11.07
N TRP A 75 20.48 -8.25 10.32
CA TRP A 75 20.83 -7.02 9.61
C TRP A 75 19.78 -6.66 8.55
N GLU A 76 19.28 -7.63 7.80
CA GLU A 76 18.19 -7.46 6.84
C GLU A 76 16.95 -6.86 7.53
N LYS A 77 16.55 -7.41 8.68
CA LYS A 77 15.42 -6.90 9.46
C LYS A 77 15.64 -5.47 9.94
N GLN A 78 16.83 -5.16 10.45
CA GLN A 78 17.18 -3.81 10.89
C GLN A 78 17.18 -2.82 9.72
N TYR A 79 17.79 -3.20 8.60
CA TYR A 79 17.85 -2.39 7.40
C TYR A 79 16.45 -2.10 6.84
N ASN A 80 15.60 -3.13 6.74
CA ASN A 80 14.20 -2.96 6.36
C ASN A 80 13.43 -2.04 7.32
N SER A 81 13.71 -2.09 8.62
CA SER A 81 13.12 -1.18 9.61
C SER A 81 13.53 0.27 9.34
N TYR A 82 14.81 0.53 9.04
CA TYR A 82 15.29 1.86 8.69
C TYR A 82 14.66 2.38 7.40
N LEU A 83 14.62 1.55 6.35
CA LEU A 83 13.99 1.94 5.08
C LEU A 83 12.51 2.28 5.23
N LYS A 84 11.75 1.49 6.02
CA LYS A 84 10.34 1.79 6.32
C LYS A 84 10.17 3.11 7.08
N THR A 85 11.09 3.41 7.98
CA THR A 85 11.06 4.65 8.76
C THR A 85 11.37 5.85 7.86
N ALA A 86 12.43 5.78 7.07
CA ALA A 86 12.81 6.84 6.13
C ALA A 86 11.73 7.08 5.06
N SER A 87 11.13 6.02 4.52
CA SER A 87 10.03 6.14 3.56
C SER A 87 8.77 6.72 4.20
N GLY A 88 8.49 6.40 5.48
CA GLY A 88 7.41 7.03 6.25
C GLY A 88 7.59 8.54 6.38
N TYR A 89 8.80 9.01 6.71
CA TYR A 89 9.10 10.45 6.76
C TYR A 89 8.95 11.12 5.40
N ALA A 90 9.51 10.53 4.34
CA ALA A 90 9.40 11.06 2.98
C ALA A 90 7.94 11.14 2.51
N SER A 91 7.14 10.11 2.80
CA SER A 91 5.70 10.06 2.50
C SER A 91 4.94 11.17 3.23
N SER A 92 5.25 11.38 4.51
CA SER A 92 4.64 12.45 5.32
C SER A 92 4.99 13.83 4.78
N LEU A 93 6.26 14.06 4.41
CA LEU A 93 6.70 15.31 3.81
C LEU A 93 6.00 15.60 2.46
N LYS A 94 5.84 14.56 1.64
CA LYS A 94 5.11 14.64 0.37
C LYS A 94 3.65 15.04 0.62
N ALA A 95 2.98 14.38 1.56
CA ALA A 95 1.61 14.71 1.93
C ALA A 95 1.47 16.16 2.43
N CYS A 96 2.37 16.61 3.32
CA CYS A 96 2.39 18.01 3.79
C CYS A 96 2.57 19.03 2.65
N THR A 97 3.43 18.72 1.67
CA THR A 97 3.61 19.59 0.49
C THR A 97 2.33 19.70 -0.33
N HIS A 98 1.63 18.59 -0.55
CA HIS A 98 0.35 18.63 -1.26
C HIS A 98 -0.72 19.38 -0.47
N LEU A 99 -0.83 19.15 0.84
CA LEU A 99 -1.73 19.90 1.71
C LEU A 99 -1.51 21.41 1.65
N TYR A 100 -0.26 21.86 1.65
CA TYR A 100 0.07 23.26 1.50
C TYR A 100 -0.40 23.80 0.13
N ASN A 101 -0.08 23.09 -0.95
CA ASN A 101 -0.47 23.50 -2.31
C ASN A 101 -1.99 23.56 -2.49
N ASP A 102 -2.72 22.57 -1.99
CA ASP A 102 -4.18 22.52 -2.05
C ASP A 102 -4.80 23.62 -1.18
N GLY A 103 -4.25 23.88 0.00
CA GLY A 103 -4.64 25.00 0.85
C GLY A 103 -4.51 26.35 0.15
N VAL A 104 -3.36 26.62 -0.47
CA VAL A 104 -3.14 27.86 -1.24
C VAL A 104 -4.13 27.96 -2.41
N ARG A 105 -4.35 26.87 -3.13
CA ARG A 105 -5.31 26.83 -4.25
C ARG A 105 -6.74 27.13 -3.78
N ILE A 106 -7.15 26.61 -2.64
CA ILE A 106 -8.46 26.88 -2.02
C ILE A 106 -8.59 28.38 -1.73
N PHE A 107 -7.62 28.99 -1.03
CA PHE A 107 -7.66 30.41 -0.71
C PHE A 107 -7.76 31.30 -1.95
N LEU A 108 -6.96 31.01 -2.98
CA LEU A 108 -7.03 31.73 -4.25
C LEU A 108 -8.39 31.55 -4.95
N THR A 109 -8.98 30.35 -4.87
CA THR A 109 -10.28 30.05 -5.46
C THR A 109 -11.41 30.76 -4.71
N LEU A 110 -11.37 30.82 -3.38
CA LEU A 110 -12.32 31.60 -2.58
C LEU A 110 -12.27 33.09 -2.94
N GLY A 111 -11.09 33.67 -3.10
CA GLY A 111 -10.95 35.05 -3.56
C GLY A 111 -11.53 35.28 -4.96
N LYS A 112 -11.34 34.33 -5.88
CA LYS A 112 -11.94 34.36 -7.23
C LYS A 112 -13.46 34.18 -7.19
N LEU A 113 -13.97 33.32 -6.30
CA LEU A 113 -15.39 33.09 -6.08
C LEU A 113 -16.07 34.37 -5.60
N GLY A 114 -15.50 35.07 -4.62
CA GLY A 114 -16.02 36.36 -4.15
C GLY A 114 -16.11 37.40 -5.27
N LYS A 115 -15.07 37.50 -6.11
CA LYS A 115 -15.10 38.38 -7.30
C LYS A 115 -16.13 37.93 -8.34
N ALA A 116 -16.29 36.62 -8.55
CA ALA A 116 -17.29 36.08 -9.47
C ALA A 116 -18.71 36.42 -9.03
N ILE A 117 -18.99 36.33 -7.72
CA ILE A 117 -20.28 36.73 -7.13
C ILE A 117 -20.56 38.22 -7.36
N GLN A 118 -19.55 39.09 -7.18
CA GLN A 118 -19.69 40.52 -7.41
C GLN A 118 -19.94 40.85 -8.89
N ASN A 119 -19.23 40.18 -9.80
CA ASN A 119 -19.29 40.47 -11.23
C ASN A 119 -20.48 39.81 -11.94
N ASN A 120 -20.98 38.68 -11.44
CA ASN A 120 -22.11 37.94 -11.99
C ASN A 120 -23.08 37.49 -10.87
N PRO A 121 -23.84 38.41 -10.24
CA PRO A 121 -24.72 38.08 -9.13
C PRO A 121 -25.84 37.10 -9.53
N GLN A 122 -26.33 37.18 -10.77
CA GLN A 122 -27.30 36.21 -11.29
C GLN A 122 -26.71 34.80 -11.44
N GLY A 123 -25.38 34.67 -11.54
CA GLY A 123 -24.68 33.39 -11.67
C GLY A 123 -24.92 32.45 -10.49
N ILE A 124 -25.20 32.99 -9.30
CA ILE A 124 -25.57 32.20 -8.12
C ILE A 124 -26.85 31.41 -8.39
N VAL A 125 -27.92 32.12 -8.76
CA VAL A 125 -29.23 31.51 -9.01
C VAL A 125 -29.21 30.70 -10.29
N ALA A 126 -28.49 31.17 -11.32
CA ALA A 126 -28.38 30.46 -12.59
C ALA A 126 -27.66 29.11 -12.45
N SER A 127 -26.75 28.94 -11.50
CA SER A 127 -26.09 27.65 -11.26
C SER A 127 -26.78 26.78 -10.21
N MET A 128 -27.87 27.23 -9.56
CA MET A 128 -28.60 26.41 -8.57
C MET A 128 -29.19 25.13 -9.17
N ASN A 129 -29.60 25.17 -10.45
CA ASN A 129 -30.11 23.99 -11.16
C ASN A 129 -29.02 22.95 -11.49
N MET A 130 -27.74 23.25 -11.22
CA MET A 130 -26.66 22.26 -11.30
C MET A 130 -26.77 21.35 -10.06
N ASN A 131 -27.62 20.33 -10.22
CA ASN A 131 -28.33 19.44 -9.29
C ASN A 131 -27.71 19.01 -7.96
N ASN A 132 -26.49 19.41 -7.61
CA ASN A 132 -25.93 19.20 -6.27
C ASN A 132 -24.68 20.04 -5.93
N LEU A 133 -24.17 20.90 -6.83
CA LEU A 133 -22.81 21.44 -6.71
C LEU A 133 -22.58 22.27 -5.43
N TYR A 134 -23.59 23.05 -5.01
CA TYR A 134 -23.54 23.84 -3.79
C TYR A 134 -23.51 22.96 -2.53
N ILE A 135 -24.41 21.97 -2.47
CA ILE A 135 -24.53 21.04 -1.35
C ILE A 135 -23.29 20.17 -1.24
N GLU A 136 -22.78 19.67 -2.36
CA GLU A 136 -21.53 18.91 -2.40
C GLU A 136 -20.36 19.75 -1.92
N THR A 137 -20.18 20.97 -2.43
CA THR A 137 -19.07 21.84 -2.00
C THR A 137 -19.14 22.15 -0.49
N ALA A 138 -20.34 22.37 0.05
CA ALA A 138 -20.54 22.57 1.49
C ALA A 138 -20.27 21.30 2.30
N THR A 139 -20.72 20.14 1.81
CA THR A 139 -20.50 18.85 2.48
C THR A 139 -19.02 18.50 2.51
N GLU A 140 -18.30 18.68 1.40
CA GLU A 140 -16.85 18.46 1.33
C GLU A 140 -16.09 19.39 2.28
N LEU A 141 -16.51 20.66 2.40
CA LEU A 141 -15.92 21.58 3.39
C LEU A 141 -16.09 21.07 4.82
N VAL A 142 -17.29 20.58 5.17
CA VAL A 142 -17.56 20.01 6.49
C VAL A 142 -16.71 18.76 6.71
N SER A 143 -16.60 17.86 5.73
CA SER A 143 -15.76 16.66 5.80
C SER A 143 -14.28 16.98 6.01
N VAL A 144 -13.75 17.98 5.29
CA VAL A 144 -12.37 18.45 5.48
C VAL A 144 -12.18 19.02 6.89
N PHE A 145 -13.14 19.82 7.38
CA PHE A 145 -13.07 20.43 8.70
C PHE A 145 -13.13 19.39 9.83
N THR A 146 -14.02 18.40 9.73
CA THR A 146 -14.11 17.32 10.72
C THR A 146 -12.83 16.49 10.74
N LEU A 147 -12.27 16.15 9.58
CA LEU A 147 -11.02 15.40 9.48
C LEU A 147 -9.83 16.19 10.03
N LEU A 148 -9.76 17.50 9.77
CA LEU A 148 -8.78 18.41 10.38
C LEU A 148 -8.90 18.42 11.91
N ASN A 149 -10.11 18.58 12.46
CA ASN A 149 -10.31 18.59 13.90
C ASN A 149 -9.95 17.25 14.54
N ASP A 150 -10.33 16.14 13.92
CA ASP A 150 -9.97 14.80 14.37
C ASP A 150 -8.45 14.59 14.35
N ALA A 151 -7.77 15.07 13.31
CA ALA A 151 -6.32 15.01 13.20
C ALA A 151 -5.64 15.83 14.30
N VAL A 152 -6.15 17.02 14.60
CA VAL A 152 -5.63 17.90 15.66
C VAL A 152 -5.87 17.30 17.05
N ALA A 153 -7.08 16.79 17.32
CA ALA A 153 -7.44 16.17 18.59
C ALA A 153 -6.59 14.92 18.85
N LYS A 154 -6.43 14.06 17.84
CA LYS A 154 -5.56 12.88 17.90
C LYS A 154 -4.08 13.22 17.92
N GLY A 155 -3.66 14.39 17.45
CA GLY A 155 -2.26 14.82 17.47
C GLY A 155 -1.85 15.56 18.75
N SER A 156 -2.72 15.64 19.75
CA SER A 156 -2.48 16.38 20.99
C SER A 156 -1.40 15.73 21.87
N ASN A 157 -0.86 16.52 22.82
CA ASN A 157 0.23 16.11 23.70
C ASN A 157 -0.08 14.86 24.54
N GLU A 158 -1.36 14.51 24.73
CA GLU A 158 -1.80 13.35 25.52
C GLU A 158 -1.88 12.06 24.70
N ASN A 159 -2.03 12.14 23.37
CA ASN A 159 -2.17 10.99 22.47
C ASN A 159 -1.28 11.13 21.24
N MET A 160 0.04 11.08 21.42
CA MET A 160 0.95 11.29 20.30
C MET A 160 0.80 10.21 19.22
N LEU A 161 0.28 10.57 18.04
CA LEU A 161 0.19 9.68 16.87
C LEU A 161 1.56 9.08 16.52
N THR A 162 1.58 7.78 16.23
CA THR A 162 2.76 7.11 15.66
C THR A 162 3.06 7.63 14.25
N GLY A 163 4.28 7.44 13.76
CA GLY A 163 4.66 7.91 12.41
C GLY A 163 3.74 7.39 11.30
N ALA A 164 3.33 6.11 11.38
CA ALA A 164 2.43 5.50 10.42
C ALA A 164 1.01 6.08 10.46
N GLU A 165 0.47 6.34 11.66
CA GLU A 165 -0.85 6.95 11.83
C GLU A 165 -0.85 8.40 11.36
N ARG A 166 0.23 9.17 11.62
CA ARG A 166 0.39 10.52 11.07
C ARG A 166 0.37 10.52 9.56
N SER A 167 1.14 9.65 8.91
CA SER A 167 1.15 9.55 7.45
C SER A 167 -0.25 9.22 6.92
N LYS A 168 -0.94 8.25 7.52
CA LYS A 168 -2.30 7.87 7.10
C LYS A 168 -3.29 9.03 7.22
N THR A 169 -3.26 9.75 8.33
CA THR A 169 -4.12 10.92 8.55
C THR A 169 -3.80 12.03 7.54
N LEU A 170 -2.52 12.32 7.28
CA LEU A 170 -2.12 13.33 6.30
C LEU A 170 -2.59 12.99 4.89
N TRP A 171 -2.53 11.70 4.49
CA TRP A 171 -3.04 11.25 3.20
C TRP A 171 -4.57 11.36 3.10
N ALA A 172 -5.30 10.95 4.13
CA ALA A 172 -6.76 11.09 4.15
C ALA A 172 -7.18 12.57 4.05
N LEU A 173 -6.44 13.46 4.73
CA LEU A 173 -6.66 14.89 4.67
C LEU A 173 -6.37 15.44 3.28
N ASN A 174 -5.28 14.99 2.66
CA ASN A 174 -4.90 15.37 1.30
C ASN A 174 -6.00 15.03 0.29
N ASP A 175 -6.51 13.80 0.33
CA ASP A 175 -7.52 13.35 -0.62
C ASP A 175 -8.82 14.17 -0.50
N GLN A 176 -9.30 14.38 0.72
CA GLN A 176 -10.49 15.20 0.98
C GLN A 176 -10.29 16.68 0.60
N LEU A 177 -9.11 17.25 0.87
CA LEU A 177 -8.81 18.64 0.55
C LEU A 177 -8.72 18.87 -0.97
N SER A 178 -8.17 17.91 -1.71
CA SER A 178 -8.14 17.91 -3.17
C SER A 178 -9.55 17.86 -3.77
N ASP A 179 -10.41 17.00 -3.24
CA ASP A 179 -11.81 16.89 -3.67
C ASP A 179 -12.60 18.17 -3.39
N PHE A 180 -12.45 18.73 -2.19
CA PHE A 180 -13.01 20.03 -1.86
C PHE A 180 -12.49 21.13 -2.79
N SER A 181 -11.17 21.20 -3.02
CA SER A 181 -10.58 22.19 -3.92
C SER A 181 -11.16 22.11 -5.33
N ARG A 182 -11.40 20.90 -5.84
CA ARG A 182 -11.98 20.68 -7.16
C ARG A 182 -13.44 21.12 -7.21
N LYS A 183 -14.26 20.74 -6.23
CA LYS A 183 -15.67 21.15 -6.15
C LYS A 183 -15.82 22.65 -6.00
N LEU A 184 -15.00 23.27 -5.14
CA LEU A 184 -14.94 24.71 -4.97
C LEU A 184 -14.56 25.44 -6.28
N HIS A 185 -13.61 24.88 -7.03
CA HIS A 185 -13.23 25.45 -8.32
C HIS A 185 -14.37 25.36 -9.36
N LEU A 186 -15.07 24.24 -9.41
CA LEU A 186 -16.25 24.08 -10.27
C LEU A 186 -17.36 25.05 -9.87
N LEU A 187 -17.60 25.23 -8.57
CA LEU A 187 -18.57 26.19 -8.06
C LEU A 187 -18.22 27.61 -8.51
N TYR A 188 -16.96 28.01 -8.36
CA TYR A 188 -16.45 29.29 -8.86
C TYR A 188 -16.69 29.46 -10.38
N LEU A 189 -16.36 28.46 -11.19
CA LEU A 189 -16.56 28.53 -12.65
C LEU A 189 -18.05 28.63 -13.01
N SER A 190 -18.90 27.87 -12.31
CA SER A 190 -20.34 27.90 -12.53
C SER A 190 -20.89 29.31 -12.29
N ILE A 191 -20.57 29.92 -11.15
CA ILE A 191 -21.04 31.27 -10.81
C ILE A 191 -20.44 32.30 -11.77
N ARG A 192 -19.19 32.14 -12.20
CA ARG A 192 -18.55 33.10 -13.11
C ARG A 192 -19.19 33.11 -14.50
N TYR A 193 -19.57 31.95 -15.04
CA TYR A 193 -19.93 31.82 -16.46
C TYR A 193 -21.41 31.54 -16.74
N TYR A 194 -22.15 30.94 -15.81
CA TYR A 194 -23.57 30.64 -16.04
C TYR A 194 -24.45 31.89 -15.94
N THR A 195 -25.44 31.93 -16.83
CA THR A 195 -26.47 32.96 -16.89
C THR A 195 -27.86 32.34 -16.98
N PHE A 196 -28.92 33.12 -16.77
CA PHE A 196 -30.29 32.64 -16.93
C PHE A 196 -30.60 32.14 -18.35
N ASN A 197 -29.91 32.65 -19.36
CA ASN A 197 -30.01 32.14 -20.73
C ASN A 197 -29.53 30.69 -20.82
N ASP A 198 -28.51 30.30 -20.07
CA ASP A 198 -28.00 28.93 -20.03
C ASP A 198 -28.97 28.00 -19.30
N VAL A 199 -29.59 28.49 -18.22
CA VAL A 199 -30.69 27.77 -17.54
C VAL A 199 -31.86 27.55 -18.48
N TRP A 200 -32.30 28.60 -19.16
CA TRP A 200 -33.40 28.52 -20.12
C TRP A 200 -33.11 27.51 -21.23
N ASN A 201 -31.91 27.55 -21.79
CA ASN A 201 -31.49 26.60 -22.81
C ASN A 201 -31.48 25.15 -22.30
N ASN A 202 -31.00 24.91 -21.08
CA ASN A 202 -31.01 23.56 -20.49
C ASN A 202 -32.43 23.04 -20.22
N VAL A 203 -33.33 23.87 -19.68
CA VAL A 203 -34.72 23.48 -19.41
C VAL A 203 -35.48 23.17 -20.71
N THR A 204 -35.25 23.99 -21.74
CA THR A 204 -35.94 23.85 -23.03
C THR A 204 -35.35 22.78 -23.95
N ALA A 205 -34.14 22.28 -23.68
CA ALA A 205 -33.46 21.28 -24.51
C ALA A 205 -34.22 19.96 -24.67
N GLY A 206 -35.05 19.57 -23.70
CA GLY A 206 -35.92 18.39 -23.79
C GLY A 206 -37.39 18.71 -24.08
N MET A 207 -37.74 20.00 -24.23
CA MET A 207 -39.11 20.47 -24.44
C MET A 207 -39.35 20.98 -25.87
N LEU A 208 -38.30 21.42 -26.56
CA LEU A 208 -38.33 21.79 -27.97
C LEU A 208 -37.53 20.78 -28.79
N ASP A 209 -38.07 20.40 -29.95
CA ASP A 209 -37.31 19.71 -30.99
C ASP A 209 -36.27 20.67 -31.58
N ARG A 210 -35.06 20.64 -31.03
CA ARG A 210 -33.94 21.48 -31.48
C ARG A 210 -33.13 20.78 -32.56
N ASP A 211 -32.77 21.53 -33.60
CA ASP A 211 -31.80 21.03 -34.58
C ASP A 211 -30.35 21.10 -34.01
N ASN A 212 -29.47 20.25 -34.54
CA ASN A 212 -28.07 20.17 -34.09
C ASN A 212 -27.27 21.47 -34.28
N GLY A 213 -27.58 22.25 -35.32
CA GLY A 213 -27.04 23.59 -35.58
C GLY A 213 -27.53 24.64 -34.58
N GLU A 214 -28.78 24.59 -34.11
CA GLU A 214 -29.26 25.45 -33.02
C GLU A 214 -28.51 25.15 -31.73
N ALA A 215 -28.36 23.87 -31.38
CA ALA A 215 -27.56 23.44 -30.22
C ALA A 215 -26.09 23.90 -30.34
N ALA A 216 -25.48 23.76 -31.53
CA ALA A 216 -24.12 24.21 -31.78
C ALA A 216 -23.97 25.73 -31.63
N ARG A 217 -24.95 26.52 -32.13
CA ARG A 217 -24.93 27.98 -31.99
C ARG A 217 -25.11 28.43 -30.54
N ILE A 218 -25.97 27.76 -29.79
CA ILE A 218 -26.14 28.01 -28.35
C ILE A 218 -24.83 27.75 -27.60
N ALA A 219 -24.20 26.60 -27.85
CA ALA A 219 -22.89 26.28 -27.27
C ALA A 219 -21.84 27.33 -27.65
N LEU A 220 -21.71 27.68 -28.95
CA LEU A 220 -20.77 28.69 -29.42
C LEU A 220 -20.99 30.06 -28.73
N SER A 221 -22.25 30.47 -28.55
CA SER A 221 -22.59 31.72 -27.86
C SER A 221 -22.13 31.72 -26.40
N HIS A 222 -22.32 30.60 -25.69
CA HIS A 222 -21.85 30.42 -24.31
C HIS A 222 -20.32 30.53 -24.25
N TRP A 223 -19.61 29.90 -25.20
CA TRP A 223 -18.15 29.96 -25.29
C TRP A 223 -17.64 31.38 -25.56
N HIS A 224 -18.26 32.13 -26.48
CA HIS A 224 -17.89 33.52 -26.74
C HIS A 224 -18.07 34.41 -25.50
N ARG A 225 -19.17 34.24 -24.75
CA ARG A 225 -19.38 34.98 -23.50
C ARG A 225 -18.34 34.61 -22.45
N ALA A 226 -18.04 33.33 -22.29
CA ALA A 226 -17.00 32.87 -21.37
C ALA A 226 -15.62 33.44 -21.74
N ALA A 227 -15.26 33.46 -23.02
CA ALA A 227 -14.00 34.01 -23.51
C ALA A 227 -13.89 35.53 -23.26
N ALA A 228 -14.98 36.28 -23.44
CA ALA A 228 -15.00 37.72 -23.18
C ALA A 228 -14.70 38.07 -21.71
N LEU A 229 -15.05 37.18 -20.78
CA LEU A 229 -14.82 37.37 -19.34
C LEU A 229 -13.39 37.01 -18.89
N VAL A 230 -12.58 36.36 -19.73
CA VAL A 230 -11.19 35.98 -19.41
C VAL A 230 -10.20 37.14 -19.64
N ARG A 231 -10.61 38.14 -20.43
CA ARG A 231 -9.82 39.33 -20.77
C ARG A 231 -9.76 40.34 -19.63
#